data_AF-A0AAW2VZ42-F1
#
_entry.id   AF-A0AAW2VZ42-F1
#
_cell.length_a   1.000
_cell.length_b   1.000
_cell.length_c   1.000
_cell.angle_alpha   90.00
_cell.angle_beta   90.00
_cell.angle_gamma   90.00
#
_symmetry.space_group_name_H-M   'P 1'
#
loop_
_entity.id
_entity.type
_entity.pdbx_description
1 polymer ?
#
loop_
_entity_poly.entity_id
_entity_poly.type
_entity_poly.pdbx_seq_one_letter_code
_entity_poly.pdbx_strand_id
1 'polypeptide(L)'
;MDLSLFGPRSKSEDCKAVIEQQWKPIRRGLGEQESFIENLRDYRMSLIRWDKHVFGNVRQKIGELDKQICRLKQGLLSDTTRRQLRELRNEMVKLSNTEELTWKQRAKAMWLTEGDKNTAYFHARANERRIRNEVKALRDTSGTLSTDPNIIRSIV
;
A
#
# COMPACT_ATOMS: atom_id res chain seq x y z
N MET A 1 -5.10 2.59 -14.92
CA MET A 1 -4.71 2.85 -13.52
C MET A 1 -3.21 2.65 -13.43
N ASP A 2 -2.46 3.70 -13.10
CA ASP A 2 -1.00 3.62 -13.01
C ASP A 2 -0.61 2.89 -11.70
N LEU A 3 -0.07 1.69 -11.86
CA LEU A 3 0.37 0.83 -10.76
C LEU A 3 1.77 1.22 -10.25
N SER A 4 2.39 2.25 -10.83
CA SER A 4 3.70 2.77 -10.41
C SER A 4 3.69 3.30 -8.96
N LEU A 5 2.51 3.73 -8.48
CA LEU A 5 2.26 4.33 -7.16
C LEU A 5 2.14 3.31 -6.01
N PHE A 6 1.89 2.04 -6.33
CA PHE A 6 1.85 1.00 -5.32
C PHE A 6 3.25 0.37 -5.19
N GLY A 7 3.69 0.08 -3.97
CA GLY A 7 4.67 -0.95 -3.55
C GLY A 7 5.60 -1.61 -4.55
N PRO A 8 6.90 -1.79 -4.24
CA PRO A 8 7.62 -2.94 -4.81
C PRO A 8 6.85 -4.27 -4.55
N ARG A 9 6.10 -4.36 -3.44
CA ARG A 9 5.23 -5.50 -3.12
C ARG A 9 4.01 -5.63 -4.03
N SER A 10 3.45 -4.54 -4.53
CA SER A 10 2.28 -4.56 -5.44
C SER A 10 2.66 -4.53 -6.92
N LYS A 11 3.95 -4.33 -7.23
CA LYS A 11 4.51 -4.46 -8.57
C LYS A 11 4.94 -5.89 -8.89
N SER A 12 4.92 -6.81 -7.93
CA SER A 12 5.05 -8.24 -8.22
C SER A 12 3.90 -8.64 -9.15
N GLU A 13 4.24 -9.29 -10.26
CA GLU A 13 3.30 -9.84 -11.24
C GLU A 13 2.27 -10.77 -10.58
N ASP A 14 2.65 -11.40 -9.47
CA ASP A 14 1.80 -12.30 -8.69
C ASP A 14 0.65 -11.56 -7.97
N CYS A 15 0.83 -10.28 -7.63
CA CYS A 15 -0.21 -9.50 -6.94
C CYS A 15 -1.44 -9.30 -7.84
N LYS A 16 -1.22 -9.05 -9.14
CA LYS A 16 -2.31 -8.96 -10.13
C LYS A 16 -3.01 -10.29 -10.32
N ALA A 17 -2.26 -11.38 -10.46
CA ALA A 17 -2.81 -12.71 -10.63
C ALA A 17 -3.69 -13.13 -9.43
N VAL A 18 -3.29 -12.77 -8.21
CA VAL A 18 -4.07 -13.01 -6.99
C VAL A 18 -5.38 -12.22 -7.00
N ILE A 19 -5.36 -10.97 -7.48
CA ILE A 19 -6.56 -10.13 -7.59
C ILE A 19 -7.52 -10.70 -8.64
N GLU A 20 -7.01 -11.09 -9.81
CA GLU A 20 -7.82 -11.64 -10.91
C GLU A 20 -8.43 -13.00 -10.55
N GLN A 21 -7.68 -13.91 -9.92
CA GLN A 21 -8.19 -15.22 -9.50
C GLN A 21 -9.29 -15.13 -8.45
N GLN A 22 -9.23 -14.14 -7.57
CA GLN A 22 -10.21 -14.01 -6.48
C GLN A 22 -11.40 -13.14 -6.87
N TRP A 23 -11.39 -12.47 -8.04
CA TRP A 23 -12.45 -11.53 -8.43
C TRP A 23 -13.78 -12.27 -8.62
N LYS A 24 -14.74 -12.08 -7.72
CA LYS A 24 -16.01 -12.82 -7.68
C LYS A 24 -17.16 -11.89 -8.08
N PRO A 25 -18.16 -12.41 -8.82
CA PRO A 25 -19.36 -11.66 -9.15
C PRO A 25 -20.20 -11.39 -7.90
N ILE A 26 -21.26 -10.59 -8.08
CA ILE A 26 -22.23 -10.23 -7.04
C ILE A 26 -22.74 -11.51 -6.36
N ARG A 27 -22.62 -11.53 -5.02
CA ARG A 27 -23.05 -12.65 -4.19
C ARG A 27 -24.57 -12.77 -4.24
N ARG A 28 -25.06 -13.98 -4.49
CA ARG A 28 -26.50 -14.26 -4.45
C ARG A 28 -27.04 -13.98 -3.04
N GLY A 29 -28.08 -13.16 -2.95
CA GLY A 29 -28.78 -12.84 -1.70
C GLY A 29 -28.32 -11.57 -0.97
N LEU A 30 -27.35 -10.83 -1.52
CA LEU A 30 -26.91 -9.53 -0.98
C LEU A 30 -27.15 -8.42 -2.00
N GLY A 31 -27.36 -7.19 -1.53
CA GLY A 31 -27.37 -6.01 -2.41
C GLY A 31 -26.00 -5.79 -3.05
N GLU A 32 -25.94 -5.07 -4.18
CA GLU A 32 -24.69 -4.80 -4.91
C GLU A 32 -23.60 -4.20 -3.99
N GLN A 33 -23.98 -3.24 -3.13
CA GLN A 33 -23.05 -2.60 -2.20
C GLN A 33 -22.53 -3.56 -1.13
N GLU A 34 -23.40 -4.39 -0.56
CA GLU A 34 -23.03 -5.35 0.48
C GLU A 34 -22.11 -6.45 -0.07
N SER A 35 -22.45 -6.97 -1.25
CA SER A 35 -21.60 -7.92 -1.96
C SER A 35 -20.24 -7.31 -2.29
N PHE A 36 -20.19 -6.04 -2.67
CA PHE A 36 -18.94 -5.36 -2.97
C PHE A 36 -18.06 -5.23 -1.72
N ILE A 37 -18.64 -4.86 -0.56
CA ILE A 37 -17.92 -4.75 0.71
C ILE A 37 -17.37 -6.11 1.16
N GLU A 38 -18.18 -7.17 1.09
CA GLU A 38 -17.75 -8.52 1.46
C GLU A 38 -16.65 -9.04 0.51
N ASN A 39 -16.77 -8.78 -0.79
CA ASN A 39 -15.72 -9.12 -1.74
C ASN A 39 -14.42 -8.34 -1.41
N LEU A 40 -14.49 -7.03 -1.11
CA LEU A 40 -13.33 -6.25 -0.65
C LEU A 40 -12.67 -6.81 0.61
N ARG A 41 -13.45 -7.31 1.57
CA ARG A 41 -12.91 -7.97 2.77
C ARG A 41 -12.15 -9.23 2.41
N ASP A 42 -12.71 -10.08 1.57
CA ASP A 42 -12.08 -11.32 1.12
C ASP A 42 -10.81 -11.06 0.28
N TYR A 43 -10.82 -10.04 -0.58
CA TYR A 43 -9.63 -9.57 -1.30
C TYR A 43 -8.53 -9.15 -0.33
N ARG A 44 -8.89 -8.30 0.65
CA ARG A 44 -7.94 -7.82 1.64
C ARG A 44 -7.32 -8.98 2.41
N MET A 45 -8.13 -9.94 2.85
CA MET A 45 -7.64 -11.12 3.57
C MET A 45 -6.71 -11.99 2.70
N SER A 46 -7.06 -12.17 1.43
CA SER A 46 -6.26 -12.93 0.46
C SER A 46 -4.92 -12.25 0.19
N LEU A 47 -4.91 -10.93 0.01
CA LEU A 47 -3.70 -10.13 -0.17
C LEU A 47 -2.80 -10.14 1.06
N ILE A 48 -3.37 -10.06 2.28
CA ILE A 48 -2.60 -10.18 3.53
C ILE A 48 -1.95 -11.57 3.63
N ARG A 49 -2.69 -12.63 3.26
CA ARG A 49 -2.17 -14.00 3.28
C ARG A 49 -1.05 -14.19 2.25
N TRP A 50 -1.25 -13.68 1.04
CA TRP A 50 -0.26 -13.69 -0.03
C TRP A 50 1.00 -12.90 0.35
N ASP A 51 0.85 -11.69 0.91
CA ASP A 51 1.97 -10.86 1.39
C ASP A 51 2.80 -11.63 2.44
N LYS A 52 2.12 -12.30 3.37
CA LYS A 52 2.77 -13.15 4.38
C LYS A 52 3.42 -14.40 3.77
N HIS A 53 2.90 -14.95 2.67
CA HIS A 53 3.48 -16.13 2.03
C HIS A 53 4.72 -15.78 1.19
N VAL A 54 4.62 -14.74 0.37
CA VAL A 54 5.68 -14.33 -0.58
C VAL A 54 6.81 -13.59 0.12
N PHE A 55 6.47 -12.59 0.95
CA PHE A 55 7.48 -11.76 1.61
C PHE A 55 7.80 -12.24 3.02
N GLY A 56 6.89 -13.00 3.65
CA GLY A 56 7.10 -13.53 4.99
C GLY A 56 7.40 -12.44 6.01
N ASN A 57 8.02 -12.86 7.11
CA ASN A 57 8.63 -11.93 8.04
C ASN A 57 10.03 -11.57 7.52
N VAL A 58 10.10 -10.55 6.65
CA VAL A 58 11.36 -10.03 6.07
C VAL A 58 12.42 -9.81 7.16
N ARG A 59 12.02 -9.29 8.33
CA ARG A 59 12.93 -9.09 9.47
C ARG A 59 13.48 -10.40 10.03
N GLN A 60 12.65 -11.43 10.11
CA GLN A 60 13.09 -12.76 10.52
C GLN A 60 14.09 -13.34 9.51
N LYS A 61 13.85 -13.15 8.21
CA LYS A 61 14.76 -13.63 7.17
C LYS A 61 16.09 -12.86 7.17
N ILE A 62 16.06 -11.55 7.38
CA ILE A 62 17.27 -10.74 7.61
C ILE A 62 18.04 -11.24 8.83
N GLY A 63 17.35 -11.52 9.93
CA GLY A 63 17.98 -12.07 11.14
C GLY A 63 18.59 -13.46 10.95
N GLU A 64 17.97 -14.31 10.13
CA GLU A 64 18.53 -15.63 9.79
C GLU A 64 19.77 -15.50 8.88
N LEU A 65 19.73 -14.62 7.89
CA LEU A 65 20.89 -14.33 7.04
C LEU A 65 22.07 -13.77 7.87
N ASP A 66 21.79 -12.90 8.84
CA ASP A 66 22.83 -12.36 9.73
C ASP A 66 23.49 -13.46 10.58
N LYS A 67 22.71 -14.39 11.12
CA LYS A 67 23.25 -15.57 11.82
C LYS A 67 24.12 -16.43 10.91
N GLN A 68 23.70 -16.68 9.67
CA GLN A 68 24.49 -17.45 8.70
C GLN A 68 25.81 -16.74 8.35
N ILE A 69 25.76 -15.43 8.14
CA ILE A 69 26.94 -14.58 7.90
C ILE A 69 27.91 -14.66 9.09
N CYS A 70 27.41 -14.55 10.32
CA CYS A 70 28.24 -14.67 11.52
C CYS A 70 28.91 -16.04 11.65
N ARG A 71 28.17 -17.13 11.39
CA ARG A 71 28.73 -18.50 11.40
C ARG A 71 29.83 -18.67 10.36
N LEU A 72 29.61 -18.21 9.12
CA LEU A 72 30.61 -18.33 8.04
C LEU A 72 31.86 -17.49 8.30
N LYS A 73 31.75 -16.38 9.04
CA LYS A 73 32.90 -15.55 9.44
C LYS A 73 33.75 -16.17 10.56
N GLN A 74 33.18 -17.06 11.38
CA GLN A 74 33.89 -17.72 12.48
C GLN A 74 34.79 -18.88 12.01
N GLY A 75 34.54 -19.43 10.81
CA GLY A 75 35.34 -20.49 10.21
C GLY A 75 36.52 -19.98 9.37
N LEU A 76 37.37 -20.90 8.91
CA LEU A 76 38.43 -20.57 7.96
C LEU A 76 37.82 -20.06 6.63
N LEU A 77 38.23 -18.87 6.20
CA LEU A 77 37.72 -18.24 4.99
C LEU A 77 38.37 -18.85 3.74
N SER A 78 37.82 -19.97 3.27
CA SER A 78 38.09 -20.48 1.93
C SER A 78 37.45 -19.60 0.85
N ASP A 79 37.90 -19.71 -0.40
CA ASP A 79 37.32 -18.95 -1.52
C ASP A 79 35.85 -19.28 -1.81
N THR A 80 35.40 -20.49 -1.47
CA THR A 80 33.99 -20.87 -1.56
C THR A 80 33.18 -20.18 -0.46
N THR A 81 33.70 -20.15 0.77
CA THR A 81 33.10 -19.43 1.91
C THR A 81 32.98 -17.93 1.63
N ARG A 82 33.99 -17.31 1.00
CA ARG A 82 33.94 -15.89 0.60
C ARG A 82 32.86 -15.60 -0.44
N ARG A 83 32.68 -16.48 -1.42
CA ARG A 83 31.61 -16.37 -2.43
C ARG A 83 30.23 -16.45 -1.78
N GLN A 84 30.00 -17.47 -0.95
CA GLN A 84 28.75 -17.63 -0.20
C GLN A 84 28.45 -16.41 0.70
N LEU A 85 29.47 -15.88 1.38
CA LEU A 85 29.32 -14.67 2.21
C LEU A 85 28.89 -13.45 1.38
N ARG A 86 29.40 -13.32 0.15
CA ARG A 86 29.01 -12.24 -0.77
C ARG A 86 27.57 -12.39 -1.23
N GLU A 87 27.15 -13.60 -1.57
CA GLU A 87 25.78 -13.91 -1.99
C GLU A 87 24.77 -13.60 -0.87
N LEU A 88 25.03 -14.09 0.35
CA LEU A 88 24.17 -13.85 1.51
C LEU A 88 24.05 -12.35 1.85
N ARG A 89 25.16 -11.61 1.77
CA ARG A 89 25.15 -10.15 1.95
C ARG A 89 24.32 -9.45 0.88
N ASN A 90 24.46 -9.87 -0.38
CA ASN A 90 23.67 -9.30 -1.48
C ASN A 90 22.18 -9.57 -1.29
N GLU A 91 21.79 -10.77 -0.82
CA GLU A 91 20.41 -11.08 -0.50
C GLU A 91 19.89 -10.22 0.66
N MET A 92 20.69 -10.06 1.72
CA MET A 92 20.34 -9.21 2.87
C MET A 92 20.13 -7.74 2.46
N VAL A 93 20.98 -7.20 1.59
CA VAL A 93 20.83 -5.83 1.05
C VAL A 93 19.55 -5.70 0.22
N LYS A 94 19.26 -6.67 -0.65
CA LYS A 94 18.02 -6.67 -1.46
C LYS A 94 16.77 -6.67 -0.58
N LEU A 95 16.74 -7.51 0.46
CA LEU A 95 15.62 -7.58 1.41
C LEU A 95 15.47 -6.27 2.19
N SER A 96 16.58 -5.69 2.66
CA SER A 96 16.58 -4.43 3.40
C SER A 96 16.07 -3.27 2.54
N ASN A 97 16.51 -3.15 1.29
CA ASN A 97 16.05 -2.12 0.36
C ASN A 97 14.54 -2.26 0.08
N THR A 98 14.04 -3.50 -0.04
CA THR A 98 12.61 -3.75 -0.25
C THR A 98 11.78 -3.37 0.97
N GLU A 99 12.28 -3.65 2.18
CA GLU A 99 11.66 -3.20 3.43
C GLU A 99 11.67 -1.67 3.53
N GLU A 100 12.79 -1.01 3.24
CA GLU A 100 12.90 0.46 3.25
C GLU A 100 11.89 1.11 2.31
N LEU A 101 11.79 0.63 1.07
CA LEU A 101 10.80 1.12 0.10
C LEU A 101 9.36 0.92 0.60
N THR A 102 9.07 -0.22 1.22
CA THR A 102 7.76 -0.51 1.80
C THR A 102 7.44 0.48 2.93
N TRP A 103 8.41 0.77 3.81
CA TRP A 103 8.24 1.74 4.89
C TRP A 103 8.09 3.17 4.39
N LYS A 104 8.86 3.59 3.38
CA LYS A 104 8.73 4.91 2.74
C LYS A 104 7.31 5.14 2.21
N GLN A 105 6.70 4.13 1.60
CA GLN A 105 5.33 4.23 1.13
C GLN A 105 4.30 4.26 2.25
N ARG A 106 4.44 3.39 3.26
CA ARG A 106 3.55 3.39 4.44
C ARG A 106 3.58 4.71 5.19
N ALA A 107 4.76 5.29 5.35
CA ALA A 107 4.95 6.60 5.95
C ALA A 107 4.39 7.76 5.10
N LYS A 108 3.84 7.47 3.90
CA LYS A 108 3.48 8.47 2.89
C LYS A 108 4.64 9.44 2.64
N ALA A 109 5.89 8.98 2.70
CA ALA A 109 7.04 9.85 2.58
C ALA A 109 7.05 10.62 1.24
N MET A 110 6.52 10.01 0.16
CA MET A 110 6.27 10.71 -1.12
C MET A 110 5.32 11.91 -0.97
N TRP A 111 4.34 11.87 -0.08
CA TRP A 111 3.51 13.05 0.22
C TRP A 111 4.37 14.18 0.81
N LEU A 112 5.32 13.87 1.69
CA LEU A 112 6.17 14.89 2.30
C LEU A 112 7.13 15.52 1.29
N THR A 113 7.63 14.76 0.31
CA THR A 113 8.54 15.28 -0.73
C THR A 113 7.84 15.91 -1.94
N GLU A 114 6.66 15.41 -2.32
CA GLU A 114 5.92 15.86 -3.51
C GLU A 114 4.70 16.73 -3.17
N GLY A 115 4.30 16.80 -1.91
CA GLY A 115 3.12 17.56 -1.46
C GLY A 115 3.33 19.07 -1.36
N ASP A 116 4.58 19.53 -1.30
CA ASP A 116 4.93 20.96 -1.34
C ASP A 116 5.32 21.43 -2.76
N LYS A 117 5.36 20.49 -3.71
CA LYS A 117 5.54 20.78 -5.13
C LYS A 117 4.17 20.81 -5.79
N ASN A 118 3.90 21.79 -6.66
CA ASN A 118 2.68 21.90 -7.48
C ASN A 118 2.57 20.77 -8.52
N THR A 119 2.52 19.52 -8.06
CA THR A 119 2.45 18.33 -8.91
C THR A 119 1.00 17.98 -9.21
N ALA A 120 0.76 17.27 -10.31
CA ALA A 120 -0.56 16.75 -10.65
C ALA A 120 -1.17 15.89 -9.52
N TYR A 121 -0.32 15.20 -8.74
CA TYR A 121 -0.73 14.44 -7.57
C TYR A 121 -1.29 15.32 -6.44
N PHE A 122 -0.63 16.46 -6.15
CA PHE A 122 -1.11 17.45 -5.18
C PHE A 122 -2.49 17.97 -5.57
N HIS A 123 -2.66 18.41 -6.83
CA HIS A 123 -3.94 18.92 -7.31
C HIS A 123 -5.04 17.86 -7.29
N ALA A 124 -4.73 16.60 -7.65
CA ALA A 124 -5.70 15.50 -7.57
C ALA A 124 -6.16 15.26 -6.13
N ARG A 125 -5.25 15.25 -5.15
CA ARG A 125 -5.59 15.07 -3.73
C ARG A 125 -6.30 16.27 -3.12
N ALA A 126 -5.90 17.50 -3.49
CA ALA A 126 -6.59 18.72 -3.07
C ALA A 126 -8.03 18.73 -3.60
N ASN A 127 -8.23 18.33 -4.87
CA ASN A 127 -9.56 18.22 -5.45
C ASN A 127 -10.41 17.12 -4.78
N GLU A 128 -9.82 15.96 -4.47
CA GLU A 128 -10.55 14.91 -3.73
C GLU A 128 -10.96 15.36 -2.31
N ARG A 129 -10.13 16.17 -1.64
CA ARG A 129 -10.51 16.81 -0.37
C ARG A 129 -11.60 17.84 -0.57
N ARG A 130 -11.48 18.69 -1.60
CA ARG A 130 -12.50 19.67 -1.98
C ARG A 130 -13.85 19.00 -2.17
N ILE A 131 -13.92 17.94 -2.98
CA ILE A 131 -15.16 17.19 -3.27
C ILE A 131 -15.74 16.55 -2.01
N ARG A 132 -14.92 15.95 -1.15
CA ARG A 132 -15.41 15.34 0.10
C ARG A 132 -15.93 16.36 1.11
N ASN A 133 -15.28 17.51 1.18
CA ASN A 133 -15.62 18.55 2.14
C ASN A 133 -16.58 19.59 1.53
N GLU A 134 -17.03 19.39 0.30
CA GLU A 134 -17.98 20.26 -0.37
C GLU A 134 -19.35 20.14 0.30
N VAL A 135 -19.76 21.22 0.95
CA VAL A 135 -21.11 21.34 1.50
C VAL A 135 -22.07 21.60 0.34
N LYS A 136 -22.77 20.56 -0.11
CA LYS A 136 -23.69 20.63 -1.26
C LYS A 136 -25.02 21.28 -0.92
N ALA A 137 -25.44 21.20 0.33
CA ALA A 137 -26.71 21.75 0.80
C ALA A 137 -26.64 22.03 2.30
N LEU A 138 -27.32 23.08 2.73
CA LEU A 138 -27.54 23.40 4.13
C LEU A 138 -29.03 23.29 4.45
N ARG A 139 -29.34 22.78 5.64
CA ARG A 139 -30.71 22.75 6.16
C ARG A 139 -30.82 23.80 7.26
N ASP A 140 -31.78 24.70 7.10
CA ASP A 140 -32.08 25.72 8.10
C ASP A 140 -32.90 25.13 9.28
N THR A 141 -32.95 25.87 10.38
CA THR A 141 -33.76 25.60 11.59
C THR A 141 -35.24 25.36 11.30
N SER A 142 -35.77 25.93 10.21
CA SER A 142 -37.13 25.71 9.70
C SER A 142 -37.31 24.38 8.95
N GLY A 143 -36.24 23.62 8.74
CA GLY A 143 -36.24 22.33 8.02
C GLY A 143 -36.10 22.45 6.50
N THR A 144 -36.09 23.67 5.95
CA THR A 144 -35.90 23.95 4.52
C THR A 144 -34.46 23.65 4.08
N LEU A 145 -34.31 22.89 2.98
CA LEU A 145 -33.01 22.58 2.37
C LEU A 145 -32.67 23.62 1.31
N SER A 146 -31.52 24.27 1.45
CA SER A 146 -30.99 25.21 0.47
C SER A 146 -29.74 24.65 -0.19
N THR A 147 -29.72 24.66 -1.52
CA THR A 147 -28.60 24.25 -2.39
C THR A 147 -27.95 25.45 -3.10
N ASP A 148 -28.41 26.68 -2.84
CA ASP A 148 -27.86 27.89 -3.46
C ASP A 148 -26.46 28.18 -2.91
N PRO A 149 -25.41 28.20 -3.77
CA PRO A 149 -24.05 28.50 -3.35
C PRO A 149 -23.89 29.83 -2.60
N ASN A 150 -24.72 30.84 -2.92
CA ASN A 150 -24.66 32.14 -2.27
C ASN A 150 -25.20 32.09 -0.83
N ILE A 151 -26.25 31.29 -0.60
CA ILE A 151 -26.84 31.09 0.73
C ILE A 151 -25.91 30.21 1.58
N ILE A 152 -25.28 29.21 0.99
CA ILE A 152 -24.32 28.36 1.69
C ILE A 152 -23.10 29.16 2.16
N ARG A 153 -22.63 30.11 1.35
CA ARG A 153 -21.48 30.97 1.67
C ARG A 153 -21.79 32.07 2.69
N SER A 154 -23.05 32.47 2.88
CA SER A 154 -23.42 33.48 3.88
C SER A 154 -23.63 32.89 5.28
N ILE A 155 -23.74 31.56 5.40
CA ILE A 155 -24.01 30.85 6.66
C ILE A 155 -22.74 30.17 7.22
N VAL A 156 -21.77 29.83 6.37
CA VAL A 156 -20.46 29.25 6.72
C VAL A 156 -19.39 30.34 6.79
#